data_AF-A0A619TE71-F1
#
_entry.id   AF-A0A619TE71-F1
#
_cell.length_a   1.000
_cell.length_b   1.000
_cell.length_c   1.000
_cell.angle_alpha   90.00
_cell.angle_beta   90.00
_cell.angle_gamma   90.00
#
_symmetry.space_group_name_H-M   'P 1'
#
loop_
_entity.id
_entity.type
_entity.pdbx_description
1 polymer ?
#
loop_
_entity_poly.entity_id
_entity_poly.type
_entity_poly.pdbx_seq_one_letter_code
_entity_poly.pdbx_strand_id
1 'polypeptide(L)'
;ILTLIETLSKRTTPIRRDELSFYLNIIHPYALETINSTYQGNGLIPMNGHHIYNLDQLVENEVIENIQKCLDRGDYNEDMLRALFKSFSFTNEQMSLIYEYNKDTNIKDNNKRFILSDFVDTYIVQLEKLVYPPWYTACFMSECTNSSVWGNYGDNHTGVCLIFNTELIEKNPTINLKGITGYSVGKNDPKPKPSYGFVQHLFYQIQYINGHGE
;
A
#
# COMPACT_ATOMS: atom_id res chain seq x y z
N ILE A 1 4.03 -7.80 -22.32
CA ILE A 1 3.65 -7.93 -20.88
C ILE A 1 4.09 -9.25 -20.22
N LEU A 2 3.88 -10.43 -20.81
CA LEU A 2 4.25 -11.71 -20.20
C LEU A 2 5.74 -11.79 -19.85
N THR A 3 6.60 -11.33 -20.76
CA THR A 3 8.05 -11.26 -20.52
C THR A 3 8.39 -10.40 -19.30
N LEU A 4 7.72 -9.25 -19.13
CA LEU A 4 7.93 -8.37 -17.97
C LEU A 4 7.57 -9.07 -16.67
N ILE A 5 6.41 -9.74 -16.63
CA ILE A 5 5.95 -10.48 -15.46
C ILE A 5 6.93 -11.61 -15.11
N GLU A 6 7.43 -12.33 -16.12
CA GLU A 6 8.41 -13.40 -15.93
C GLU A 6 9.77 -12.87 -15.45
N THR A 7 10.22 -11.71 -15.94
CA THR A 7 11.45 -11.08 -15.43
C THR A 7 11.28 -10.63 -13.98
N LEU A 8 10.14 -9.99 -13.65
CA LEU A 8 9.86 -9.53 -12.28
C LEU A 8 9.79 -10.69 -11.29
N SER A 9 9.21 -11.84 -11.68
CA SER A 9 9.10 -13.00 -10.79
C SER A 9 10.44 -13.67 -10.48
N LYS A 10 11.45 -13.49 -11.33
CA LYS A 10 12.81 -14.03 -11.15
C LYS A 10 13.76 -13.06 -10.44
N ARG A 11 13.32 -11.83 -10.16
CA ARG A 11 14.17 -10.79 -9.60
C ARG A 11 14.46 -11.04 -8.12
N THR A 12 15.72 -10.87 -7.73
CA THR A 12 16.20 -11.08 -6.35
C THR A 12 16.54 -9.78 -5.62
N THR A 13 16.59 -8.65 -6.34
CA THR A 13 16.89 -7.34 -5.73
C THR A 13 15.62 -6.67 -5.18
N PRO A 14 15.72 -5.88 -4.09
CA PRO A 14 14.59 -5.15 -3.55
C PRO A 14 13.96 -4.21 -4.58
N ILE A 15 12.63 -4.12 -4.57
CA ILE A 15 11.87 -3.22 -5.44
C ILE A 15 11.49 -1.99 -4.63
N ARG A 16 11.79 -0.80 -5.16
CA ARG A 16 11.44 0.48 -4.53
C ARG A 16 9.99 0.86 -4.83
N ARG A 17 9.41 1.77 -4.04
CA ARG A 17 8.02 2.21 -4.20
C ARG A 17 7.72 2.76 -5.60
N ASP A 18 8.52 3.70 -6.10
CA ASP A 18 8.31 4.35 -7.40
C ASP A 18 8.41 3.34 -8.56
N GLU A 19 9.31 2.36 -8.40
CA GLU A 19 9.50 1.27 -9.35
C GLU A 19 8.30 0.31 -9.35
N LEU A 20 7.76 -0.03 -8.17
CA LEU A 20 6.54 -0.82 -8.08
C LEU A 20 5.34 -0.09 -8.71
N SER A 21 5.21 1.23 -8.46
CA SER A 21 4.17 2.05 -9.07
C SER A 21 4.29 2.06 -10.58
N PHE A 22 5.51 2.19 -11.10
CA PHE A 22 5.78 2.09 -12.52
C PHE A 22 5.25 0.77 -13.13
N TYR A 23 5.64 -0.38 -12.57
CA TYR A 23 5.23 -1.68 -13.11
C TYR A 23 3.71 -1.90 -13.03
N LEU A 24 3.11 -1.56 -11.89
CA LEU A 24 1.66 -1.74 -11.70
C LEU A 24 0.86 -0.83 -12.64
N ASN A 25 1.29 0.42 -12.87
CA ASN A 25 0.64 1.31 -13.83
C ASN A 25 0.70 0.78 -15.27
N ILE A 26 1.78 0.09 -15.64
CA ILE A 26 1.87 -0.58 -16.95
C ILE A 26 0.95 -1.79 -17.05
N ILE A 27 0.88 -2.61 -16.00
CA ILE A 27 0.11 -3.87 -16.01
C ILE A 27 -1.39 -3.61 -15.87
N HIS A 28 -1.77 -2.57 -15.14
CA HIS A 28 -3.14 -2.30 -14.73
C HIS A 28 -4.16 -2.19 -15.88
N PRO A 29 -3.90 -1.47 -16.99
CA PRO A 29 -4.81 -1.44 -18.14
C PRO A 29 -5.09 -2.82 -18.73
N TYR A 30 -4.07 -3.69 -18.82
CA TYR A 30 -4.23 -5.07 -19.34
C TYR A 30 -5.03 -5.94 -18.38
N ALA A 31 -4.84 -5.76 -17.07
CA ALA A 31 -5.62 -6.46 -16.06
C ALA A 31 -7.11 -6.05 -16.15
N LEU A 32 -7.40 -4.76 -16.29
CA LEU A 32 -8.76 -4.26 -16.47
C LEU A 32 -9.42 -4.79 -17.74
N GLU A 33 -8.70 -4.83 -18.85
CA GLU A 33 -9.22 -5.39 -20.10
C GLU A 33 -9.54 -6.88 -19.96
N THR A 34 -8.68 -7.63 -19.28
CA THR A 34 -8.90 -9.06 -19.01
C THR A 34 -10.15 -9.26 -18.15
N ILE A 35 -10.33 -8.45 -17.10
CA ILE A 35 -11.51 -8.52 -16.23
C ILE A 35 -12.78 -8.18 -17.01
N ASN A 36 -12.76 -7.10 -17.80
CA ASN A 36 -13.90 -6.68 -18.61
C ASN A 36 -14.29 -7.74 -19.65
N SER A 37 -13.30 -8.27 -20.39
CA SER A 37 -13.52 -9.35 -21.36
C SER A 37 -14.15 -10.58 -20.70
N THR A 38 -13.67 -10.93 -19.51
CA THR A 38 -14.25 -12.04 -18.72
C THR A 38 -15.68 -11.74 -18.30
N TYR A 39 -15.97 -10.53 -17.85
CA TYR A 39 -17.33 -10.13 -17.44
C TYR A 39 -18.30 -10.09 -18.62
N GLN A 40 -17.85 -9.64 -19.79
CA GLN A 40 -18.63 -9.68 -21.03
C GLN A 40 -18.94 -11.12 -21.45
N GLY A 41 -17.92 -12.00 -21.46
CA GLY A 41 -18.09 -13.41 -21.80
C GLY A 41 -19.07 -14.16 -20.89
N ASN A 42 -19.21 -13.72 -19.64
CA ASN A 42 -20.16 -14.28 -18.67
C ASN A 42 -21.49 -13.51 -18.59
N GLY A 43 -21.71 -12.50 -19.46
CA GLY A 43 -22.95 -11.71 -19.49
C GLY A 43 -23.18 -10.80 -18.26
N LEU A 44 -22.13 -10.53 -17.48
CA LEU A 44 -22.20 -9.65 -16.30
C LEU A 44 -22.23 -8.16 -16.67
N ILE A 45 -21.68 -7.81 -17.83
CA ILE A 45 -21.71 -6.46 -18.39
C ILE A 45 -22.06 -6.50 -19.89
N PRO A 46 -22.60 -5.42 -20.47
CA PRO A 46 -22.91 -5.38 -21.90
C PRO A 46 -21.66 -5.59 -22.77
N MET A 47 -21.83 -6.30 -23.88
CA MET A 47 -20.85 -6.28 -24.97
C MET A 47 -20.88 -4.90 -25.63
N ASN A 48 -20.15 -3.95 -25.05
CA ASN A 48 -19.92 -2.66 -25.67
C ASN A 48 -18.64 -2.74 -26.50
N GLY A 49 -18.71 -2.45 -27.79
CA GLY A 49 -17.58 -2.45 -28.73
C GLY A 49 -16.56 -1.30 -28.53
N HIS A 50 -16.62 -0.60 -27.40
CA HIS A 50 -15.65 0.40 -27.03
C HIS A 50 -14.73 -0.20 -25.96
N HIS A 51 -13.52 -0.60 -26.36
CA HIS A 51 -12.45 -0.83 -25.42
C HIS A 51 -12.33 0.42 -24.53
N ILE A 52 -12.39 0.25 -23.22
CA ILE A 52 -12.26 1.36 -22.26
C ILE A 52 -10.90 2.05 -22.44
N TYR A 53 -9.94 1.28 -22.96
CA TYR A 53 -8.58 1.68 -23.23
C TYR A 53 -8.24 1.37 -24.68
N ASN A 54 -7.70 2.35 -25.39
CA ASN A 54 -6.95 2.06 -26.62
C ASN A 54 -5.57 1.53 -26.18
N LEU A 55 -5.51 0.26 -25.76
CA LEU A 55 -4.29 -0.35 -25.19
C LEU A 55 -3.11 -0.29 -26.16
N ASP A 56 -3.38 -0.23 -27.46
CA ASP A 56 -2.38 -0.08 -28.51
C ASP A 56 -1.58 1.24 -28.40
N GLN A 57 -2.11 2.26 -27.71
CA GLN A 57 -1.45 3.56 -27.48
C GLN A 57 -0.86 3.73 -26.08
N LEU A 58 -1.22 2.90 -25.09
CA LEU A 58 -0.96 3.20 -23.67
C LEU A 58 0.39 2.69 -23.18
N VAL A 59 0.92 1.63 -23.77
CA VAL A 59 2.30 1.18 -23.53
C VAL A 59 2.78 0.53 -24.82
N GLU A 60 3.58 1.25 -25.60
CA GLU A 60 4.30 0.62 -26.70
C GLU A 60 5.15 -0.50 -26.11
N ASN A 61 5.08 -1.70 -26.71
CA ASN A 61 5.92 -2.85 -26.31
C ASN A 61 7.41 -2.47 -26.19
N GLU A 62 7.82 -1.43 -26.92
CA GLU A 62 9.13 -0.81 -26.88
C GLU A 62 9.54 -0.29 -25.50
N VAL A 63 8.62 0.27 -24.70
CA VAL A 63 8.91 0.73 -23.33
C VAL A 63 9.25 -0.45 -22.41
N ILE A 64 8.48 -1.54 -22.52
CA ILE A 64 8.71 -2.76 -21.74
C ILE A 64 10.03 -3.41 -22.14
N GLU A 65 10.30 -3.53 -23.45
CA GLU A 65 11.55 -4.09 -23.96
C GLU A 65 12.76 -3.24 -23.58
N ASN A 66 12.65 -1.92 -23.64
CA ASN A 66 13.74 -1.03 -23.26
C ASN A 66 14.07 -1.14 -21.78
N ILE A 67 13.05 -1.29 -20.92
CA ILE A 67 13.27 -1.49 -19.48
C ILE A 67 13.91 -2.84 -19.20
N GLN A 68 13.47 -3.90 -19.88
CA GLN A 68 14.13 -5.21 -19.77
C GLN A 68 15.59 -5.15 -20.23
N LYS A 69 15.88 -4.53 -21.38
CA LYS A 69 17.25 -4.32 -21.84
C LYS A 69 18.08 -3.53 -20.83
N CYS A 70 17.49 -2.52 -20.18
CA CYS A 70 18.15 -1.74 -19.13
C CYS A 70 18.43 -2.56 -17.86
N LEU A 71 17.50 -3.43 -17.45
CA LEU A 71 17.65 -4.29 -16.27
C LEU A 71 18.66 -5.43 -16.52
N ASP A 72 18.61 -6.07 -17.69
CA ASP A 72 19.42 -7.25 -18.01
C ASP A 72 20.89 -6.92 -18.26
N ARG A 73 21.19 -5.72 -18.78
CA ARG A 73 22.57 -5.32 -19.12
C ARG A 73 23.38 -4.84 -17.93
N GLY A 74 22.74 -4.50 -16.80
CA GLY A 74 23.41 -3.88 -15.66
C GLY A 74 24.06 -2.52 -15.98
N ASP A 75 23.70 -1.91 -17.11
CA ASP A 75 24.35 -0.71 -17.68
C ASP A 75 23.94 0.59 -16.97
N TYR A 76 22.90 0.55 -16.11
CA TYR A 76 22.41 1.75 -15.42
C TYR A 76 22.97 1.87 -14.01
N ASN A 77 23.55 3.03 -13.72
CA ASN A 77 23.73 3.48 -12.33
C ASN A 77 22.34 3.59 -11.67
N GLU A 78 22.24 3.20 -10.39
CA GLU A 78 21.00 3.21 -9.59
C GLU A 78 20.29 4.58 -9.64
N ASP A 79 21.06 5.66 -9.70
CA ASP A 79 20.55 7.04 -9.84
C ASP A 79 19.73 7.24 -11.11
N MET A 80 20.13 6.60 -12.21
CA MET A 80 19.49 6.76 -13.51
C MET A 80 18.17 5.97 -13.58
N LEU A 81 18.11 4.77 -12.99
CA LEU A 81 16.85 4.03 -12.80
C LEU A 81 15.89 4.80 -11.89
N ARG A 82 16.41 5.38 -10.81
CA ARG A 82 15.63 6.21 -9.91
C ARG A 82 15.06 7.44 -10.63
N ALA A 83 15.86 8.10 -11.46
CA ALA A 83 15.40 9.23 -12.26
C ALA A 83 14.31 8.83 -13.26
N LEU A 84 14.44 7.66 -13.90
CA LEU A 84 13.44 7.12 -14.82
C LEU A 84 12.10 6.90 -14.13
N PHE A 85 12.07 6.12 -13.04
CA PHE A 85 10.82 5.81 -12.32
C PHE A 85 10.16 7.07 -11.73
N LYS A 86 10.98 8.00 -11.24
CA LYS A 86 10.48 9.29 -10.74
C LYS A 86 9.89 10.16 -11.85
N SER A 87 10.52 10.18 -13.02
CA SER A 87 10.01 10.93 -14.19
C SER A 87 8.68 10.35 -14.69
N PHE A 88 8.55 9.03 -14.69
CA PHE A 88 7.29 8.37 -15.01
C PHE A 88 6.19 8.71 -13.99
N SER A 89 6.50 8.61 -12.69
CA SER A 89 5.54 8.94 -11.63
C SER A 89 5.05 10.39 -11.75
N PHE A 90 5.97 11.33 -12.00
CA PHE A 90 5.63 12.73 -12.24
C PHE A 90 4.76 12.91 -13.50
N THR A 91 5.07 12.20 -14.59
CA THR A 91 4.27 12.26 -15.82
C THR A 91 2.84 11.73 -15.59
N ASN A 92 2.69 10.65 -14.83
CA ASN A 92 1.38 10.11 -14.45
C ASN A 92 0.58 11.10 -13.59
N GLU A 93 1.21 11.75 -12.61
CA GLU A 93 0.57 12.79 -11.80
C GLU A 93 0.09 13.96 -12.68
N GLN A 94 0.92 14.43 -13.63
CA GLN A 94 0.54 15.48 -14.57
C GLN A 94 -0.63 15.05 -15.46
N MET A 95 -0.62 13.82 -15.98
CA MET A 95 -1.73 13.29 -16.77
C MET A 95 -3.03 13.20 -15.96
N SER A 96 -2.95 12.79 -14.70
CA SER A 96 -4.10 12.78 -13.78
C SER A 96 -4.67 14.18 -13.57
N LEU A 97 -3.81 15.19 -13.36
CA LEU A 97 -4.22 16.60 -13.23
C LEU A 97 -4.87 17.15 -14.51
N ILE A 98 -4.30 16.86 -15.67
CA ILE A 98 -4.86 17.26 -16.97
C ILE A 98 -6.25 16.65 -17.16
N TYR A 99 -6.41 15.37 -16.84
CA TYR A 99 -7.70 14.69 -16.89
C TYR A 99 -8.72 15.34 -15.95
N GLU A 100 -8.30 15.65 -14.72
CA GLU A 100 -9.14 16.34 -13.73
C GLU A 100 -9.55 17.75 -14.15
N TYR A 101 -8.65 18.49 -14.80
CA TYR A 101 -8.94 19.83 -15.30
C TYR A 101 -9.93 19.81 -16.47
N ASN A 102 -9.84 18.80 -17.34
CA ASN A 102 -10.65 18.69 -18.56
C ASN A 102 -11.99 17.98 -18.36
N LYS A 103 -12.31 17.44 -17.18
CA LYS A 103 -13.56 16.70 -16.97
C LYS A 103 -14.76 17.63 -16.79
N ASP A 104 -15.88 17.27 -17.43
CA ASP A 104 -17.19 17.86 -17.19
C ASP A 104 -17.82 17.16 -15.97
N THR A 105 -18.11 17.88 -14.89
CA THR A 105 -18.28 17.30 -13.54
C THR A 105 -19.53 16.42 -13.40
N ASN A 106 -19.36 15.08 -13.37
CA ASN A 106 -20.43 14.14 -13.00
C ASN A 106 -19.97 13.11 -11.94
N ILE A 107 -20.81 12.83 -10.93
CA ILE A 107 -20.45 12.01 -9.75
C ILE A 107 -20.18 10.53 -10.12
N LYS A 108 -20.82 10.03 -11.19
CA LYS A 108 -20.58 8.67 -11.72
C LYS A 108 -19.14 8.46 -12.22
N ASP A 109 -18.42 9.54 -12.52
CA ASP A 109 -17.03 9.44 -12.97
C ASP A 109 -16.06 9.14 -11.82
N ASN A 110 -16.44 9.30 -10.54
CA ASN A 110 -15.46 9.22 -9.46
C ASN A 110 -14.99 7.78 -9.16
N ASN A 111 -15.89 6.79 -9.20
CA ASN A 111 -15.51 5.38 -9.04
C ASN A 111 -14.72 4.87 -10.25
N LYS A 112 -15.12 5.32 -11.45
CA LYS A 112 -14.41 5.00 -12.69
C LYS A 112 -13.00 5.59 -12.60
N ARG A 113 -12.86 6.88 -12.29
CA ARG A 113 -11.59 7.57 -12.04
C ARG A 113 -10.70 6.81 -11.06
N PHE A 114 -11.25 6.41 -9.92
CA PHE A 114 -10.50 5.63 -8.94
C PHE A 114 -9.90 4.38 -9.58
N ILE A 115 -10.73 3.59 -10.26
CA ILE A 115 -10.27 2.37 -10.94
C ILE A 115 -9.25 2.70 -12.03
N LEU A 116 -9.44 3.75 -12.83
CA LEU A 116 -8.56 4.01 -13.98
C LEU A 116 -7.22 4.64 -13.59
N SER A 117 -7.17 5.46 -12.52
CA SER A 117 -6.03 6.34 -12.24
C SER A 117 -5.51 6.27 -10.81
N ASP A 118 -6.38 6.25 -9.79
CA ASP A 118 -5.92 6.32 -8.40
C ASP A 118 -5.64 4.94 -7.77
N PHE A 119 -6.10 3.86 -8.43
CA PHE A 119 -6.08 2.51 -7.86
C PHE A 119 -4.67 2.04 -7.52
N VAL A 120 -3.71 2.23 -8.43
CA VAL A 120 -2.33 1.73 -8.26
C VAL A 120 -1.65 2.40 -7.06
N ASP A 121 -1.71 3.71 -6.97
CA ASP A 121 -1.10 4.44 -5.85
C ASP A 121 -1.80 4.12 -4.53
N THR A 122 -3.12 4.03 -4.54
CA THR A 122 -3.89 3.62 -3.36
C THR A 122 -3.51 2.21 -2.92
N TYR A 123 -3.38 1.27 -3.86
CA TYR A 123 -2.99 -0.11 -3.59
C TYR A 123 -1.60 -0.18 -2.95
N ILE A 124 -0.62 0.56 -3.46
CA ILE A 124 0.74 0.61 -2.89
C ILE A 124 0.73 1.16 -1.46
N VAL A 125 -0.03 2.22 -1.19
CA VAL A 125 -0.18 2.77 0.17
C VAL A 125 -0.80 1.76 1.12
N GLN A 126 -1.81 1.00 0.68
CA GLN A 126 -2.40 -0.05 1.53
C GLN A 126 -1.46 -1.24 1.72
N LEU A 127 -0.67 -1.60 0.69
CA LEU A 127 0.34 -2.64 0.77
C LEU A 127 1.40 -2.28 1.81
N GLU A 128 1.87 -1.03 1.83
CA GLU A 128 2.82 -0.55 2.83
C GLU A 128 2.27 -0.69 4.25
N LYS A 129 1.00 -0.32 4.48
CA LYS A 129 0.33 -0.49 5.78
C LYS A 129 0.11 -1.95 6.17
N LEU A 130 0.00 -2.84 5.19
CA LEU A 130 -0.16 -4.28 5.43
C LEU A 130 1.18 -4.92 5.81
N VAL A 131 2.25 -4.54 5.13
CA VAL A 131 3.61 -5.04 5.38
C VAL A 131 4.20 -4.43 6.65
N TYR A 132 3.94 -3.14 6.88
CA TYR A 132 4.39 -2.39 8.05
C TYR A 132 3.18 -1.86 8.82
N PRO A 133 2.43 -2.75 9.50
CA PRO A 133 1.29 -2.32 10.30
C PRO A 133 1.77 -1.34 11.39
N PRO A 134 0.96 -0.32 11.70
CA PRO A 134 1.27 0.57 12.81
C PRO A 134 1.40 -0.25 14.09
N TRP A 135 2.57 -0.19 14.69
CA TRP A 135 2.88 -0.83 15.96
C TRP A 135 3.03 0.26 17.02
N TYR A 136 2.68 -0.07 18.24
CA TYR A 136 2.70 0.85 19.37
C TYR A 136 3.63 0.29 20.44
N THR A 137 4.40 1.17 21.07
CA THR A 137 5.30 0.80 22.17
C THR A 137 4.76 1.28 23.49
N ALA A 138 4.83 0.42 24.50
CA ALA A 138 4.58 0.77 25.88
C ALA A 138 5.88 0.55 26.67
N CYS A 139 6.54 1.67 27.03
CA CYS A 139 7.80 1.75 27.80
C CYS A 139 9.10 1.36 27.06
N PHE A 140 10.15 2.16 27.27
CA PHE A 140 11.49 2.03 26.69
C PHE A 140 12.51 1.38 27.65
N MET A 141 12.11 1.06 28.88
CA MET A 141 13.02 0.64 29.93
C MET A 141 12.61 -0.70 30.53
N SER A 142 13.58 -1.62 30.63
CA SER A 142 13.44 -2.87 31.38
C SER A 142 13.42 -2.66 32.89
N GLU A 143 13.97 -1.54 33.37
CA GLU A 143 14.08 -1.21 34.80
C GLU A 143 13.69 0.25 35.08
N CYS A 144 12.97 0.48 36.17
CA CYS A 144 12.45 1.79 36.55
C CYS A 144 13.36 2.59 37.50
N THR A 145 14.56 2.09 37.81
CA THR A 145 15.43 2.61 38.89
C THR A 145 16.20 3.89 38.54
N ASN A 146 16.30 4.25 37.26
CA ASN A 146 17.05 5.44 36.85
C ASN A 146 16.17 6.70 36.82
N SER A 147 16.15 7.42 37.94
CA SER A 147 15.37 8.66 38.12
C SER A 147 15.73 9.77 37.11
N SER A 148 16.99 9.85 36.67
CA SER A 148 17.44 10.85 35.69
C SER A 148 16.84 10.61 34.30
N VAL A 149 16.58 9.36 33.93
CA VAL A 149 15.91 9.03 32.66
C VAL A 149 14.44 9.40 32.71
N TRP A 150 13.76 9.17 33.85
CA TRP A 150 12.37 9.57 34.03
C TRP A 150 12.17 11.08 34.04
N GLY A 151 13.12 11.85 34.59
CA GLY A 151 13.10 13.31 34.54
C GLY A 151 13.07 13.84 33.10
N ASN A 152 13.89 13.27 32.21
CA ASN A 152 13.87 13.63 30.79
C ASN A 152 12.67 13.06 30.04
N TYR A 153 12.30 11.79 30.31
CA TYR A 153 11.22 11.09 29.62
C TYR A 153 9.84 11.70 29.91
N GLY A 154 9.63 12.14 31.15
CA GLY A 154 8.42 12.83 31.55
C GLY A 154 8.47 14.33 31.27
N ASP A 155 9.26 14.82 30.31
CA ASP A 155 9.40 16.26 30.01
C ASP A 155 9.52 17.12 31.29
N ASN A 156 10.57 16.86 32.07
CA ASN A 156 10.79 17.45 33.40
C ASN A 156 9.64 17.22 34.39
N HIS A 157 9.14 15.97 34.48
CA HIS A 157 8.04 15.54 35.37
C HIS A 157 6.65 16.08 35.02
N THR A 158 6.44 16.61 33.81
CA THR A 158 5.12 17.02 33.32
C THR A 158 4.35 15.91 32.58
N GLY A 159 5.05 14.84 32.19
CA GLY A 159 4.50 13.66 31.54
C GLY A 159 3.94 12.62 32.53
N VAL A 160 3.00 11.81 32.06
CA VAL A 160 2.39 10.70 32.83
C VAL A 160 2.91 9.35 32.34
N CYS A 161 3.32 8.49 33.26
CA CYS A 161 3.63 7.09 32.98
C CYS A 161 2.38 6.23 33.21
N LEU A 162 2.01 5.43 32.21
CA LEU A 162 0.90 4.48 32.32
C LEU A 162 1.43 3.10 32.69
N ILE A 163 0.91 2.54 33.78
CA ILE A 163 1.15 1.15 34.17
C ILE A 163 -0.05 0.33 33.70
N PHE A 164 0.20 -0.66 32.85
CA PHE A 164 -0.84 -1.53 32.32
C PHE A 164 -0.88 -2.83 33.11
N ASN A 165 -2.09 -3.24 33.53
CA ASN A 165 -2.31 -4.57 34.08
C ASN A 165 -2.34 -5.58 32.93
N THR A 166 -1.45 -6.57 32.97
CA THR A 166 -1.29 -7.58 31.91
C THR A 166 -1.74 -8.95 32.38
N GLU A 167 -2.32 -9.73 31.47
CA GLU A 167 -2.65 -11.15 31.68
C GLU A 167 -1.59 -12.03 31.02
N LEU A 168 -1.30 -13.22 31.56
CA LEU A 168 -0.36 -14.15 30.94
C LEU A 168 -1.12 -15.21 30.12
N ILE A 169 -0.84 -15.27 28.83
CA ILE A 169 -1.36 -16.30 27.92
C ILE A 169 -0.17 -17.02 27.29
N GLU A 170 -0.09 -18.34 27.46
CA GLU A 170 1.02 -19.15 26.96
C GLU A 170 2.41 -18.61 27.35
N LYS A 171 2.51 -18.04 28.57
CA LYS A 171 3.70 -17.38 29.16
C LYS A 171 4.06 -15.99 28.59
N ASN A 172 3.29 -15.47 27.64
CA ASN A 172 3.50 -14.13 27.12
C ASN A 172 2.54 -13.12 27.79
N PRO A 173 3.03 -11.94 28.20
CA PRO A 173 2.18 -10.89 28.74
C PRO A 173 1.28 -10.32 27.63
N THR A 174 0.00 -10.14 27.95
CA THR A 174 -1.04 -9.65 27.04
C THR A 174 -1.83 -8.53 27.68
N ILE A 175 -2.39 -7.65 26.84
CA ILE A 175 -3.35 -6.62 27.23
C ILE A 175 -4.61 -6.73 26.39
N ASN A 176 -5.76 -6.66 27.05
CA ASN A 176 -7.05 -6.57 26.39
C ASN A 176 -7.36 -5.11 26.07
N LEU A 177 -7.34 -4.75 24.79
CA LEU A 177 -7.70 -3.41 24.33
C LEU A 177 -9.01 -3.45 23.58
N LYS A 178 -9.85 -2.42 23.80
CA LYS A 178 -11.07 -2.23 23.03
C LYS A 178 -10.72 -1.64 21.67
N GLY A 179 -10.81 -2.45 20.62
CA GLY A 179 -10.47 -2.09 19.25
C GLY A 179 -11.60 -2.40 18.27
N ILE A 180 -11.37 -2.08 17.00
CA ILE A 180 -12.28 -2.47 15.91
C ILE A 180 -12.08 -3.97 15.66
N THR A 181 -13.15 -4.74 15.82
CA THR A 181 -13.14 -6.20 15.60
C THR A 181 -13.79 -6.62 14.29
N GLY A 182 -14.43 -5.69 13.58
CA GLY A 182 -15.09 -5.98 12.32
C GLY A 182 -15.81 -4.76 11.77
N TYR A 183 -16.38 -4.94 10.57
CA TYR A 183 -17.24 -3.96 9.93
C TYR A 183 -18.55 -4.65 9.55
N SER A 184 -19.67 -3.96 9.79
CA SER A 184 -20.99 -4.45 9.41
C SER A 184 -21.71 -3.40 8.57
N VAL A 185 -22.44 -3.86 7.57
CA VAL A 185 -23.33 -3.01 6.76
C VAL A 185 -24.75 -3.31 7.20
N GLY A 186 -25.44 -2.33 7.76
CA GLY A 186 -26.83 -2.49 8.17
C GLY A 186 -27.75 -2.49 6.95
N LYS A 187 -28.88 -3.22 7.02
CA LYS A 187 -29.88 -3.26 5.92
C LYS A 187 -30.35 -1.87 5.45
N ASN A 188 -30.29 -0.87 6.32
CA ASN A 188 -30.76 0.51 6.05
C ASN A 188 -29.63 1.55 6.01
N ASP A 189 -28.37 1.13 6.14
CA ASP A 189 -27.23 2.06 6.13
C ASP A 189 -26.18 1.57 5.13
N PRO A 190 -25.98 2.26 4.00
CA PRO A 190 -25.04 1.85 2.96
C PRO A 190 -23.58 2.02 3.37
N LYS A 191 -23.29 2.68 4.51
CA LYS A 191 -21.91 2.85 4.98
C LYS A 191 -21.53 1.75 5.98
N PRO A 192 -20.39 1.06 5.78
CA PRO A 192 -19.90 0.09 6.75
C PRO A 192 -19.59 0.79 8.07
N LYS A 193 -20.12 0.24 9.17
CA LYS A 193 -19.86 0.71 10.53
C LYS A 193 -18.93 -0.25 11.26
N PRO A 194 -17.90 0.28 11.96
CA PRO A 194 -17.02 -0.56 12.76
C PRO A 194 -17.78 -1.13 13.96
N SER A 195 -17.58 -2.42 14.22
CA SER A 195 -17.93 -3.05 15.50
C SER A 195 -16.72 -3.01 16.43
N TYR A 196 -16.96 -2.75 17.72
CA TYR A 196 -15.91 -2.69 18.72
C TYR A 196 -15.99 -3.90 19.66
N GLY A 197 -14.84 -4.48 19.96
CA GLY A 197 -14.71 -5.57 20.91
C GLY A 197 -13.35 -5.54 21.58
N PHE A 198 -13.17 -6.36 22.61
CA PHE A 198 -11.86 -6.54 23.24
C PHE A 198 -11.04 -7.52 22.41
N VAL A 199 -9.82 -7.10 22.07
CA VAL A 199 -8.83 -7.91 21.38
C VAL A 199 -7.62 -8.04 22.30
N GLN A 200 -7.12 -9.26 22.41
CA GLN A 200 -5.89 -9.55 23.14
C GLN A 200 -4.69 -9.14 22.28
N HIS A 201 -3.85 -8.29 22.83
CA HIS A 201 -2.59 -7.87 22.21
C HIS A 201 -1.43 -8.42 23.03
N LEU A 202 -0.57 -9.21 22.39
CA LEU A 202 0.67 -9.70 22.96
C LEU A 202 1.70 -8.56 23.06
N PHE A 203 2.39 -8.48 24.20
CA PHE A 203 3.56 -7.64 24.32
C PHE A 203 4.79 -8.38 23.81
N TYR A 204 5.53 -7.72 22.94
CA TYR A 204 6.82 -8.17 22.45
C TYR A 204 7.91 -7.28 23.01
N GLN A 205 9.01 -7.88 23.47
CA GLN A 205 10.17 -7.11 23.90
C GLN A 205 10.85 -6.49 22.68
N ILE A 206 11.08 -5.18 22.71
CA ILE A 206 11.71 -4.47 21.59
C ILE A 206 13.22 -4.75 21.58
N GLN A 207 13.73 -5.30 20.48
CA GLN A 207 15.17 -5.42 20.21
C GLN A 207 15.63 -4.33 19.25
N TYR A 208 16.17 -3.23 19.79
CA TYR A 208 16.58 -2.06 18.99
C TYR A 208 17.75 -2.33 18.02
N ILE A 209 18.60 -3.33 18.30
CA ILE A 209 19.79 -3.62 17.50
C ILE A 209 19.43 -4.32 16.18
N ASN A 210 18.46 -5.24 16.22
CA ASN A 210 18.12 -6.06 15.06
C ASN A 210 17.10 -5.39 14.13
N GLY A 211 16.43 -4.33 14.60
CA GLY A 211 15.41 -3.62 13.82
C GLY A 211 14.17 -4.49 13.62
N HIS A 212 13.11 -4.18 14.35
CA HIS A 212 11.80 -4.85 14.33
C HIS A 212 11.78 -6.37 14.53
N GLY A 213 11.26 -6.75 15.70
CA GLY A 213 11.15 -8.12 16.22
C GLY A 213 10.60 -9.16 15.25
N GLU A 214 11.36 -10.25 15.15
CA GLU A 214 10.88 -11.58 15.50
C GLU A 214 11.33 -11.93 16.92
#